data_AF-A0A6C0JQ73-F1
#
_entry.id   AF-A0A6C0JQ73-F1
#
_cell.length_a   1.000
_cell.length_b   1.000
_cell.length_c   1.000
_cell.angle_alpha   90.00
_cell.angle_beta   90.00
_cell.angle_gamma   90.00
#
_symmetry.space_group_name_H-M   'P 1'
#
loop_
_entity.id
_entity.type
_entity.pdbx_description
1 polymer ?
#
loop_
_entity_poly.entity_id
_entity_poly.type
_entity_poly.pdbx_seq_one_letter_code
_entity_poly.pdbx_strand_id
1 'polypeptide(L)'
;MHASQYAILNIKNYFEIAEEYAILEKKYGNLTINFWIDMVIYPVFLVLSVVFLGQSIGIFTVMSIHKTVTKWQEYVHYLILKQEIHEWKTVAHSIGGPFISTNDTTYQSYVYADSMHRLLGSLLTKKGSKCL
;
A
#
# COMPACT_ATOMS: atom_id res chain seq x y z
N MET A 1 -21.24 -12.87 -4.26
CA MET A 1 -21.26 -13.33 -2.86
C MET A 1 -19.87 -13.44 -2.20
N HIS A 2 -18.78 -13.04 -2.87
CA HIS A 2 -17.42 -13.14 -2.31
C HIS A 2 -16.98 -11.94 -1.47
N ALA A 3 -17.48 -10.72 -1.72
CA ALA A 3 -17.05 -9.50 -1.02
C ALA A 3 -17.33 -9.52 0.50
N SER A 4 -18.40 -10.19 0.94
CA SER A 4 -18.78 -10.25 2.36
C SER A 4 -17.89 -11.16 3.20
N GLN A 5 -17.21 -12.15 2.61
CA GLN A 5 -16.34 -13.06 3.36
C GLN A 5 -14.97 -12.41 3.67
N TYR A 6 -14.44 -11.59 2.77
CA TYR A 6 -13.15 -10.89 2.97
C TYR A 6 -13.21 -9.84 4.08
N ALA A 7 -14.35 -9.17 4.27
CA ALA A 7 -14.52 -8.18 5.33
C ALA A 7 -14.61 -8.78 6.74
N ILE A 8 -15.05 -10.04 6.88
CA ILE A 8 -15.34 -10.67 8.18
C ILE A 8 -14.10 -11.31 8.82
N LEU A 9 -13.08 -11.68 8.03
CA LEU A 9 -11.91 -12.43 8.51
C LEU A 9 -10.72 -11.56 8.93
N ASN A 10 -10.78 -10.25 8.70
CA ASN A 10 -9.69 -9.36 9.03
C ASN A 10 -10.24 -8.19 9.85
N ILE A 11 -10.21 -8.31 11.19
CA ILE A 11 -10.36 -7.15 12.09
C ILE A 11 -9.06 -6.34 11.96
N LYS A 12 -8.89 -5.74 10.79
CA LYS A 12 -7.81 -4.82 10.47
C LYS A 12 -8.19 -3.46 11.00
N ASN A 13 -7.19 -2.76 11.53
CA ASN A 13 -7.35 -1.38 11.90
C ASN A 13 -7.31 -0.54 10.61
N TYR A 14 -8.46 -0.42 9.93
CA TYR A 14 -8.56 0.22 8.61
C TYR A 14 -7.96 1.62 8.57
N PHE A 15 -8.05 2.36 9.68
CA PHE A 15 -7.45 3.69 9.83
C PHE A 15 -5.92 3.67 9.89
N GLU A 16 -5.33 2.66 10.53
CA GLU A 16 -3.85 2.50 10.61
C GLU A 16 -3.26 2.20 9.23
N ILE A 17 -3.92 1.33 8.46
CA ILE A 17 -3.55 1.02 7.08
C ILE A 17 -3.71 2.26 6.18
N ALA A 18 -4.78 3.04 6.37
CA ALA A 18 -4.98 4.28 5.62
C ALA A 18 -3.93 5.36 5.96
N GLU A 19 -3.50 5.44 7.23
CA GLU A 19 -2.44 6.33 7.69
C GLU A 19 -1.08 5.94 7.09
N GLU A 20 -0.72 4.65 7.18
CA GLU A 20 0.51 4.13 6.60
C GLU A 20 0.55 4.39 5.08
N TYR A 21 -0.56 4.12 4.39
CA TYR A 21 -0.67 4.44 2.97
C TYR A 21 -0.52 5.95 2.71
N ALA A 22 -1.14 6.83 3.50
CA ALA A 22 -1.02 8.27 3.30
C ALA A 22 0.43 8.75 3.44
N ILE A 23 1.19 8.20 4.40
CA ILE A 23 2.61 8.48 4.58
C ILE A 23 3.42 8.02 3.36
N LEU A 24 3.17 6.80 2.88
CA LEU A 24 3.89 6.23 1.74
C LEU A 24 3.47 6.86 0.40
N GLU A 25 2.21 7.23 0.21
CA GLU A 25 1.70 7.96 -0.96
C GLU A 25 2.36 9.34 -1.08
N LYS A 26 2.60 10.02 0.05
CA LYS A 26 3.37 11.27 0.03
C LYS A 26 4.82 11.06 -0.43
N LYS A 27 5.40 9.88 -0.14
CA LYS A 27 6.78 9.53 -0.48
C LYS A 27 6.93 8.99 -1.91
N TYR A 28 5.96 8.21 -2.40
CA TYR A 28 6.03 7.45 -3.65
C TYR A 28 4.93 7.77 -4.66
N GLY A 29 3.92 8.58 -4.30
CA GLY A 29 2.80 8.91 -5.19
C GLY A 29 3.23 9.74 -6.40
N ASN A 30 4.26 10.56 -6.25
CA ASN A 30 4.90 11.28 -7.34
C ASN A 30 6.29 10.69 -7.63
N LEU A 31 6.31 9.59 -8.39
CA LEU A 31 7.55 8.93 -8.80
C LEU A 31 8.34 9.85 -9.73
N THR A 32 9.43 10.42 -9.21
CA THR A 32 10.36 11.22 -10.00
C THR A 32 11.31 10.34 -10.79
N ILE A 33 11.89 10.87 -11.86
CA ILE A 33 12.90 10.17 -12.67
C ILE A 33 14.10 9.73 -11.80
N ASN A 34 14.49 10.56 -10.83
CA ASN A 34 15.55 10.25 -9.87
C ASN A 34 15.25 9.00 -9.05
N PHE A 35 13.98 8.76 -8.73
CA PHE A 35 13.57 7.56 -8.01
C PHE A 35 13.84 6.29 -8.84
N TRP A 36 13.50 6.30 -10.12
CA TRP A 36 13.75 5.18 -11.03
C TRP A 36 15.24 4.95 -11.29
N ILE A 37 16.03 6.02 -11.35
CA ILE A 37 17.49 5.93 -11.44
C ILE A 37 18.05 5.19 -10.22
N ASP A 38 17.66 5.59 -9.01
CA ASP A 38 18.09 4.96 -7.76
C ASP A 38 17.62 3.51 -7.65
N MET A 39 16.39 3.21 -8.11
CA MET A 39 15.79 1.89 -7.96
C MET A 39 16.27 0.87 -8.98
N VAL A 40 16.53 1.27 -10.22
CA VAL A 40 16.74 0.32 -11.33
C VAL A 40 18.11 0.53 -11.97
N ILE A 41 18.43 1.77 -12.34
CA ILE A 41 19.65 2.06 -13.10
C ILE A 41 20.88 1.85 -12.23
N TYR A 42 20.88 2.33 -11.00
CA TYR A 42 22.03 2.21 -10.10
C TYR A 42 22.35 0.75 -9.72
N PRO A 43 21.40 -0.10 -9.32
CA PRO A 43 21.68 -1.52 -9.04
C PRO A 43 22.15 -2.28 -10.29
N VAL A 44 21.55 -2.02 -11.45
CA VAL A 44 21.98 -2.64 -12.72
C VAL A 44 23.41 -2.21 -13.06
N PHE A 45 23.72 -0.92 -12.96
CA PHE A 45 25.08 -0.41 -13.16
C PHE A 45 26.08 -1.08 -12.20
N LEU A 46 25.69 -1.27 -10.94
CA LEU A 46 26.54 -1.92 -9.92
C LEU A 46 26.81 -3.40 -10.26
N VAL A 47 25.78 -4.14 -10.68
CA VAL A 47 25.95 -5.54 -11.12
C VAL A 47 26.86 -5.60 -12.35
N LEU A 48 26.65 -4.70 -13.32
CA LEU A 48 27.50 -4.63 -14.51
C LEU A 48 28.95 -4.28 -14.16
N SER A 49 29.19 -3.34 -13.23
CA SER A 49 30.54 -2.95 -12.86
C SER A 49 31.29 -4.07 -12.12
N VAL A 50 30.60 -4.84 -11.27
CA VAL A 50 31.22 -5.99 -10.58
C VAL A 50 31.51 -7.12 -11.57
N VAL A 51 30.58 -7.44 -12.48
CA VAL A 51 30.71 -8.58 -13.42
C VAL A 51 31.68 -8.29 -14.55
N PHE A 52 31.62 -7.11 -15.18
CA PHE A 52 32.42 -6.80 -16.38
C PHE A 52 33.73 -6.08 -16.07
N LEU A 53 33.79 -5.26 -15.01
CA LEU A 53 35.00 -4.49 -14.66
C LEU A 53 35.80 -5.13 -13.52
N GLY A 54 35.32 -6.24 -12.94
CA GLY A 54 36.02 -6.96 -11.87
C GLY A 54 36.24 -6.14 -10.60
N GLN A 55 35.41 -5.13 -10.35
CA GLN A 55 35.54 -4.30 -9.16
C GLN A 55 35.28 -5.13 -7.90
N SER A 56 36.15 -4.97 -6.89
CA SER A 56 35.97 -5.62 -5.61
C SER A 56 34.77 -5.03 -4.87
N ILE A 57 33.98 -5.90 -4.26
CA ILE A 57 32.82 -5.50 -3.46
C ILE A 57 33.34 -4.90 -2.16
N GLY A 58 33.40 -3.56 -2.10
CA GLY A 58 33.73 -2.83 -0.90
C GLY A 58 32.55 -2.71 0.07
N ILE A 59 32.83 -2.31 1.32
CA ILE A 59 31.82 -2.09 2.37
C ILE A 59 30.79 -1.04 1.95
N PHE A 60 31.22 0.02 1.24
CA PHE A 60 30.33 1.05 0.70
C PHE A 60 29.33 0.48 -0.31
N THR A 61 29.75 -0.46 -1.16
CA THR A 61 28.89 -1.12 -2.13
C THR A 61 27.80 -1.92 -1.43
N VAL A 62 28.14 -2.67 -0.38
CA VAL A 62 27.19 -3.44 0.41
C VAL A 62 26.15 -2.52 1.08
N MET A 63 26.59 -1.39 1.65
CA MET A 63 25.66 -0.41 2.25
C MET A 63 24.71 0.20 1.20
N SER A 64 25.21 0.50 0.00
CA SER A 64 24.37 1.00 -1.09
C SER A 64 23.33 -0.04 -1.54
N ILE A 65 23.73 -1.30 -1.69
CA ILE A 65 22.81 -2.40 -2.03
C ILE A 65 21.74 -2.55 -0.94
N HIS A 66 22.14 -2.57 0.34
CA HIS A 66 21.22 -2.67 1.46
C HIS A 66 20.18 -1.54 1.41
N LYS A 67 20.61 -0.30 1.21
CA LYS A 67 19.72 0.86 1.09
C LYS A 67 18.73 0.71 -0.07
N THR A 68 19.18 0.22 -1.23
CA THR A 68 18.30 -0.03 -2.38
C THR A 68 17.28 -1.13 -2.07
N VAL A 69 17.70 -2.23 -1.45
CA VAL A 69 16.81 -3.33 -1.07
C VAL A 69 15.73 -2.85 -0.09
N THR A 70 16.11 -2.06 0.93
CA THR A 70 15.13 -1.45 1.85
C THR A 70 14.15 -0.56 1.10
N LYS A 71 14.62 0.29 0.17
CA LYS A 71 13.73 1.12 -0.67
C LYS A 71 12.78 0.27 -1.52
N TRP A 72 13.23 -0.85 -2.08
CA TRP A 72 12.37 -1.77 -2.82
C TRP A 72 11.30 -2.40 -1.93
N GLN A 73 11.67 -2.86 -0.73
CA GLN A 73 10.73 -3.43 0.23
C GLN A 73 9.64 -2.40 0.60
N GLU A 74 10.03 -1.17 0.94
CA GLU A 74 9.09 -0.08 1.22
C GLU A 74 8.18 0.22 0.02
N TYR A 75 8.72 0.23 -1.20
CA TYR A 75 7.94 0.49 -2.41
C TYR A 75 6.97 -0.64 -2.74
N VAL A 76 7.38 -1.90 -2.59
CA VAL A 76 6.50 -3.06 -2.76
C VAL A 76 5.38 -3.03 -1.73
N HIS A 77 5.68 -2.70 -0.47
CA HIS A 77 4.68 -2.53 0.58
C HIS A 77 3.67 -1.44 0.23
N TYR A 78 4.15 -0.29 -0.26
CA TYR A 78 3.29 0.77 -0.78
C TYR A 78 2.35 0.27 -1.90
N LEU A 79 2.84 -0.54 -2.85
CA LEU A 79 2.01 -1.11 -3.92
C LEU A 79 0.94 -2.05 -3.37
N ILE A 80 1.25 -2.86 -2.36
CA ILE A 80 0.29 -3.74 -1.69
C ILE A 80 -0.82 -2.92 -1.03
N LEU A 81 -0.45 -1.89 -0.26
CA LEU A 81 -1.41 -0.99 0.39
C LEU A 81 -2.29 -0.25 -0.62
N LYS A 82 -1.69 0.20 -1.74
CA LYS A 82 -2.42 0.85 -2.83
C LYS A 82 -3.48 -0.06 -3.44
N GLN A 83 -3.13 -1.33 -3.66
CA GLN A 83 -4.06 -2.33 -4.15
C GLN A 83 -5.19 -2.58 -3.13
N GLU A 84 -4.86 -2.71 -1.85
CA GLU A 84 -5.86 -2.91 -0.79
C GLU A 84 -6.87 -1.75 -0.72
N ILE A 85 -6.41 -0.50 -0.80
CA ILE A 85 -7.29 0.68 -0.84
C ILE A 85 -8.13 0.73 -2.12
N HIS A 86 -7.59 0.27 -3.26
CA HIS A 86 -8.35 0.16 -4.49
C HIS A 86 -9.49 -0.85 -4.37
N GLU A 87 -9.27 -1.95 -3.66
CA GLU A 87 -10.31 -2.93 -3.34
C GLU A 87 -11.37 -2.31 -2.43
N TRP A 88 -10.98 -1.57 -1.38
CA TRP A 88 -11.93 -0.87 -0.51
C TRP A 88 -12.79 0.13 -1.26
N LYS A 89 -12.19 0.88 -2.19
CA LYS A 89 -12.92 1.77 -3.10
C LYS A 89 -13.97 1.02 -3.90
N THR A 90 -13.60 -0.13 -4.46
CA THR A 90 -14.50 -0.98 -5.26
C THR A 90 -15.65 -1.51 -4.41
N VAL A 91 -15.36 -1.98 -3.20
CA VAL A 91 -16.37 -2.45 -2.24
C VAL A 91 -17.30 -1.30 -1.85
N ALA A 92 -16.76 -0.14 -1.47
CA ALA A 92 -17.54 1.05 -1.10
C ALA A 92 -18.46 1.50 -2.24
N HIS A 93 -17.99 1.51 -3.48
CA HIS A 93 -18.83 1.81 -4.65
C HIS A 93 -19.91 0.76 -4.88
N SER A 94 -19.63 -0.52 -4.67
CA SER A 94 -20.61 -1.60 -4.87
C SER A 94 -21.80 -1.55 -3.91
N ILE A 95 -21.65 -0.91 -2.75
CA ILE A 95 -22.70 -0.79 -1.72
C ILE A 95 -23.46 0.54 -1.79
N GLY A 96 -23.24 1.37 -2.82
CA GLY A 96 -23.89 2.68 -2.98
C GLY A 96 -22.97 3.88 -2.81
N GLY A 97 -21.66 3.67 -2.72
CA GLY A 97 -20.65 4.73 -2.69
C GLY A 97 -20.15 5.08 -1.29
N PRO A 98 -18.95 5.69 -1.16
CA PRO A 98 -18.56 6.34 0.08
C PRO A 98 -19.53 7.51 0.33
N PHE A 99 -20.03 7.62 1.55
CA PHE A 99 -20.98 8.68 1.94
C PHE A 99 -20.36 10.10 1.91
N ILE A 100 -19.04 10.18 1.76
CA ILE A 100 -18.24 11.40 1.74
C ILE A 100 -17.26 11.28 0.56
N SER A 101 -17.03 12.36 -0.18
CA SER A 101 -15.95 12.45 -1.18
C SER A 101 -15.01 13.59 -0.79
N THR A 102 -13.69 13.38 -0.86
CA THR A 102 -12.71 14.46 -0.74
C THR A 102 -12.01 14.69 -2.07
N ASN A 103 -11.63 15.94 -2.34
CA ASN A 103 -10.87 16.30 -3.53
C ASN A 103 -9.36 16.01 -3.37
N ASP A 104 -8.92 15.72 -2.14
CA ASP A 104 -7.53 15.39 -1.83
C ASP A 104 -7.34 13.87 -1.85
N THR A 105 -6.50 13.39 -2.77
CA THR A 105 -6.18 11.96 -2.92
C THR A 105 -5.56 11.36 -1.66
N THR A 106 -4.91 12.18 -0.83
CA THR A 106 -4.28 11.78 0.44
C THR A 106 -5.33 11.43 1.49
N TYR A 107 -6.41 12.21 1.58
CA TYR A 107 -7.45 12.00 2.58
C TYR A 107 -8.52 11.01 2.12
N GLN A 108 -8.55 10.70 0.82
CA GLN A 108 -9.52 9.78 0.23
C GLN A 108 -9.36 8.35 0.79
N SER A 109 -8.16 7.93 1.21
CA SER A 109 -7.94 6.63 1.86
C SER A 109 -8.72 6.50 3.18
N TYR A 110 -8.77 7.55 3.99
CA TYR A 110 -9.50 7.56 5.27
C TYR A 110 -11.02 7.46 5.09
N VAL A 111 -11.53 8.04 4.00
CA VAL A 111 -12.95 7.93 3.64
C VAL A 111 -13.32 6.48 3.31
N TYR A 112 -12.47 5.77 2.58
CA TYR A 112 -12.67 4.35 2.32
C TYR A 112 -12.54 3.51 3.59
N ALA A 113 -11.59 3.85 4.48
CA ALA A 113 -11.45 3.19 5.77
C ALA A 113 -12.71 3.33 6.64
N ASP A 114 -13.30 4.52 6.75
CA ASP A 114 -14.57 4.75 7.45
C ASP A 114 -15.71 3.90 6.85
N SER A 115 -15.78 3.84 5.52
CA SER A 115 -16.77 3.03 4.81
C SER A 115 -16.62 1.55 5.15
N MET A 116 -15.39 1.02 5.19
CA MET A 116 -15.12 -0.37 5.56
C MET A 116 -15.44 -0.63 7.04
N HIS A 117 -15.12 0.32 7.92
CA HIS A 117 -15.42 0.22 9.35
C HIS A 117 -16.94 0.15 9.62
N ARG A 118 -17.73 1.00 8.95
CA ARG A 118 -19.20 0.97 9.01
C ARG A 118 -19.78 -0.32 8.44
N LEU A 119 -19.24 -0.78 7.31
CA LEU A 119 -19.65 -2.05 6.70
C LEU A 119 -19.41 -3.20 7.67
N LEU A 120 -18.24 -3.27 8.31
CA LEU A 120 -17.92 -4.27 9.33
C LEU A 120 -18.91 -4.23 10.50
N GLY A 121 -19.19 -3.03 11.05
CA GLY A 121 -20.19 -2.86 12.12
C GLY A 121 -21.59 -3.33 11.71
N SER A 122 -22.03 -3.02 10.49
CA SER A 122 -23.32 -3.48 9.96
C SER A 122 -23.40 -5.00 9.76
N LEU A 123 -22.29 -5.64 9.39
CA LEU A 123 -22.22 -7.09 9.24
C LEU A 123 -22.24 -7.81 10.60
N LEU A 124 -21.54 -7.27 11.59
CA LEU A 124 -21.51 -7.83 12.96
C LEU A 124 -22.89 -7.75 13.63
N THR A 125 -23.56 -6.60 13.53
CA THR A 125 -24.92 -6.41 14.06
C THR A 125 -25.95 -7.32 13.39
N LYS A 126 -25.89 -7.49 12.06
CA LYS A 126 -26.79 -8.39 11.31
C LYS A 126 -26.59 -9.88 11.67
N LYS A 127 -25.37 -10.28 12.03
CA LYS A 127 -25.09 -11.66 12.48
C LYS A 127 -25.66 -11.94 13.88
N GLY A 128 -25.69 -10.93 14.77
CA GLY A 128 -26.32 -11.04 16.08
C GLY A 128 -27.84 -11.21 16.03
N SER A 129 -28.54 -10.57 15.08
CA SER A 129 -30.00 -10.68 14.95
C SER A 129 -30.52 -12.00 14.35
N LYS A 130 -29.66 -12.89 13.83
CA LYS A 130 -30.10 -14.19 13.27
C LYS A 130 -30.05 -15.35 14.26
N CYS A 131 -29.67 -15.11 15.51
CA CYS A 131 -29.62 -16.13 16.57
C CYS A 131 -30.68 -15.93 17.68
N LEU A 132 -31.76 -15.18 17.40
CA LEU A 132 -32.94 -15.07 18.26
C LEU A 132 -34.17 -15.57 17.51
#